data_AF-A0A8X6PRZ8-F1
#
_entry.id   AF-A0A8X6PRZ8-F1
#
_cell.length_a   1.000
_cell.length_b   1.000
_cell.length_c   1.000
_cell.angle_alpha   90.00
_cell.angle_beta   90.00
_cell.angle_gamma   90.00
#
_symmetry.space_group_name_H-M   'P 1'
#
loop_
_entity.id
_entity.type
_entity.pdbx_description
1 polymer ?
#
loop_
_entity_poly.entity_id
_entity_poly.type
_entity_poly.pdbx_seq_one_letter_code
_entity_poly.pdbx_strand_id
1 'polypeptide(L)' 'MAWLKSKQRRWQPFVANRVAQIQQLTLNGLLNFVSGLEIHADYGTRDIPSTKLEKCDLWFNGPDWLRSSTFPIGELEDNL' A
#
# COMPACT_ATOMS: atom_id res chain seq x y z
N MET A 1 8.72 6.45 1.68
CA MET A 1 7.63 6.28 2.68
C MET A 1 8.06 6.71 4.09
N ALA A 2 7.88 7.98 4.46
CA ALA A 2 8.47 8.55 5.68
C ALA A 2 7.50 8.71 6.87
N TRP A 3 6.19 8.88 6.62
CA TRP A 3 5.25 9.27 7.68
C TRP A 3 4.86 8.11 8.61
N LEU A 4 4.63 6.91 8.06
CA LEU A 4 4.16 5.78 8.85
C LEU A 4 5.26 5.13 9.69
N LYS A 5 6.52 5.22 9.24
CA LYS A 5 7.72 4.78 10.01
C LYS A 5 8.21 5.85 11.00
N SER A 6 7.62 7.04 10.98
CA SER A 6 8.01 8.14 11.87
C SER A 6 7.36 8.01 13.26
N LYS A 7 7.96 8.63 14.28
CA LYS A 7 7.32 8.81 15.59
C LYS A 7 5.99 9.55 15.42
N GLN A 8 4.90 8.92 15.85
CA GLN A 8 3.53 9.43 15.91
C GLN A 8 3.41 10.84 16.50
N ARG A 9 4.25 11.19 17.49
CA ARG A 9 4.24 12.51 18.16
C ARG A 9 4.57 13.68 17.22
N ARG A 10 5.05 13.42 16.00
CA ARG A 10 5.30 14.44 14.98
C ARG A 10 4.02 14.96 14.29
N TRP A 11 2.89 14.28 14.46
CA TRP A 11 1.66 14.58 13.72
C TRP A 11 0.55 15.16 14.60
N GLN A 12 -0.40 15.84 13.96
CA GLN A 12 -1.63 16.29 14.59
C GLN A 12 -2.39 15.12 15.23
N PRO A 13 -3.18 15.33 16.31
CA PRO A 13 -3.74 14.24 17.13
C PRO A 13 -4.45 13.15 16.32
N PHE A 14 -5.24 13.53 15.31
CA PHE A 14 -5.95 12.59 14.43
C PHE A 14 -5.02 11.63 13.68
N VAL A 15 -3.91 12.13 13.15
CA VAL A 15 -2.92 11.35 12.40
C VAL A 15 -2.03 10.57 13.36
N ALA A 16 -1.62 11.19 14.47
CA ALA A 16 -0.81 10.55 15.50
C ALA A 16 -1.49 9.30 16.09
N ASN A 17 -2.79 9.39 16.39
CA ASN A 17 -3.56 8.27 16.92
C ASN A 17 -3.61 7.09 15.92
N ARG A 18 -3.78 7.36 14.63
CA ARG A 18 -3.79 6.33 13.58
C ARG A 18 -2.42 5.71 13.37
N VAL A 19 -1.36 6.52 13.31
CA VAL A 19 0.01 6.01 13.20
C VAL A 19 0.34 5.10 14.38
N ALA A 20 -0.04 5.48 15.60
CA ALA A 20 0.15 4.65 16.80
C ALA A 20 -0.60 3.32 16.71
N GLN A 21 -1.88 3.34 16.33
CA GLN A 21 -2.68 2.12 16.15
C GLN A 21 -2.08 1.20 15.09
N ILE A 22 -1.70 1.74 13.92
CA ILE A 22 -1.11 0.95 12.83
C ILE A 22 0.23 0.34 13.29
N GLN A 23 1.10 1.13 13.93
CA GLN A 23 2.38 0.65 14.45
C GLN A 23 2.21 -0.40 15.57
N GLN A 24 1.14 -0.32 16.36
CA GLN A 24 0.83 -1.32 17.40
C GLN A 24 0.29 -2.62 16.80
N LEU A 25 -0.54 -2.54 15.75
CA LEU A 25 -1.18 -3.69 15.10
C LEU A 25 -0.27 -4.40 14.10
N THR A 26 0.77 -3.73 13.62
CA THR A 26 1.74 -4.30 12.69
C THR A 26 3.05 -4.57 13.41
N LEU A 27 3.70 -5.70 13.13
CA LEU A 27 5.05 -5.96 13.64
C LEU A 27 6.00 -4.90 13.05
N ASN A 28 6.24 -3.82 13.80
CA ASN A 28 7.11 -2.68 13.51
C ASN A 28 8.04 -2.86 12.30
N GLY A 29 7.56 -2.58 11.08
CA GLY A 29 8.43 -2.39 9.91
C GLY A 29 8.18 -3.24 8.67
N LEU A 30 7.24 -4.19 8.66
CA LEU A 30 6.95 -4.99 7.44
C LEU A 30 6.02 -4.30 6.42
N LEU A 31 5.73 -3.01 6.60
CA LEU A 31 4.94 -2.25 5.63
C LEU A 31 5.85 -1.66 4.56
N ASN A 32 5.77 -2.24 3.37
CA ASN A 32 6.44 -1.75 2.17
C ASN A 32 5.50 -0.82 1.38
N PHE A 33 6.12 0.14 0.69
CA PHE A 33 5.39 0.96 -0.27
C PHE A 33 5.10 0.14 -1.53
N VAL A 34 3.89 0.28 -2.04
CA VAL A 34 3.49 -0.21 -3.36
C VAL A 34 3.05 1.00 -4.17
N SER A 35 3.52 1.11 -5.41
CA SER A 35 3.15 2.19 -6.32
C SER A 35 1.64 2.26 -6.51
N GLY A 36 1.09 3.47 -6.64
CA GLY A 36 -0.34 3.69 -6.86
C GLY A 36 -0.93 2.97 -8.06
N LEU A 37 -0.10 2.68 -9.08
CA LEU A 37 -0.50 1.93 -10.27
C LEU A 37 -0.73 0.44 -10.01
N GLU A 38 -0.24 -0.07 -8.87
CA GLU A 38 -0.32 -1.48 -8.47
C GLU A 38 -1.24 -1.71 -7.26
N ILE A 39 -1.92 -0.68 -6.75
CA ILE A 39 -2.81 -0.82 -5.58
C ILE A 39 -4.12 -1.44 -6.04
N HIS A 40 -4.35 -2.72 -5.74
CA HIS A 40 -5.59 -3.40 -6.14
C HIS A 40 -6.83 -2.69 -5.59
N ALA A 41 -6.73 -2.15 -4.38
CA ALA A 41 -7.82 -1.42 -3.75
C ALA A 41 -8.32 -0.24 -4.59
N ASP A 42 -7.46 0.35 -5.44
CA ASP A 42 -7.78 1.49 -6.31
C ASP A 42 -8.82 1.12 -7.38
N TYR A 43 -8.81 -0.11 -7.89
CA TYR A 43 -9.82 -0.58 -8.82
C TYR A 43 -11.20 -0.70 -8.14
N GLY A 44 -11.25 -1.13 -6.88
CA GLY A 44 -12.50 -1.23 -6.13
C GLY A 44 -13.07 0.12 -5.69
N THR A 45 -12.25 1.16 -5.53
CA THR A 45 -12.67 2.48 -5.02
C THR A 45 -12.95 3.52 -6.11
N ARG A 46 -12.63 3.23 -7.38
CA ARG A 46 -12.84 4.13 -8.52
C ARG A 46 -14.13 3.90 -9.31
N ASP A 47 -15.12 3.26 -8.71
CA ASP A 47 -16.41 2.93 -9.36
C ASP A 47 -16.23 2.27 -10.74
N ILE A 48 -15.36 1.26 -10.83
CA ILE A 48 -15.16 0.57 -12.09
C ILE A 48 -16.41 -0.27 -12.44
N PRO A 49 -16.84 -0.27 -13.72
CA PRO A 49 -17.93 -1.13 -14.17
C PRO A 49 -17.64 -2.61 -13.86
N SER A 50 -18.67 -3.37 -13.50
CA SER A 50 -18.55 -4.81 -13.19
C SER A 50 -17.86 -5.58 -14.30
N THR A 51 -18.15 -5.28 -15.57
CA THR A 51 -17.55 -5.92 -16.74
C THR A 51 -16.05 -5.65 -16.91
N LYS A 52 -15.55 -4.52 -16.37
CA LYS A 52 -14.11 -4.22 -16.30
C LYS A 52 -13.48 -4.87 -15.08
N LEU A 53 -14.18 -4.90 -13.95
CA LEU A 53 -13.72 -5.58 -12.74
C LEU A 53 -13.54 -7.09 -12.98
N GLU A 54 -14.50 -7.74 -13.64
CA GLU A 54 -14.43 -9.15 -14.03
C GLU A 54 -13.19 -9.51 -14.85
N LYS A 55 -12.65 -8.54 -15.60
CA LYS A 55 -11.45 -8.68 -16.42
C LYS A 55 -10.18 -8.13 -15.76
N CYS A 56 -10.29 -7.63 -14.53
CA CYS A 56 -9.17 -7.03 -13.81
C CYS A 56 -8.38 -8.12 -13.07
N ASP A 57 -7.38 -8.69 -13.75
CA ASP A 57 -6.50 -9.70 -13.17
C ASP A 57 -5.80 -9.20 -11.90
N LEU A 58 -5.36 -7.94 -11.93
CA LEU A 58 -4.72 -7.27 -10.82
C LEU A 58 -5.61 -7.19 -9.56
N TRP A 59 -6.93 -7.08 -9.69
CA TRP A 59 -7.85 -7.09 -8.54
C TRP A 59 -7.90 -8.46 -7.85
N PHE A 60 -7.97 -9.54 -8.63
CA PHE A 60 -8.17 -10.89 -8.11
C PHE A 60 -6.87 -11.59 -7.72
N ASN A 61 -5.80 -11.40 -8.51
CA ASN A 61 -4.55 -12.15 -8.40
C ASN A 61 -3.37 -11.30 -7.91
N GLY A 62 -3.54 -9.99 -7.86
CA GLY A 62 -2.52 -9.04 -7.51
C GLY A 62 -1.39 -8.85 -8.51
N PRO A 63 -0.33 -8.09 -8.18
CA PRO A 63 0.77 -7.91 -9.10
C PRO A 63 1.65 -9.17 -9.06
N ASP A 64 2.42 -9.38 -10.11
CA ASP A 64 3.22 -10.61 -10.25
C ASP A 64 4.17 -10.82 -9.07
N TRP A 65 4.70 -9.74 -8.49
CA TRP A 65 5.60 -9.82 -7.36
C TRP A 65 4.95 -10.34 -6.07
N LEU A 66 3.63 -10.22 -5.90
CA LEU A 66 2.94 -10.79 -4.73
C LEU A 66 2.85 -12.32 -4.84
N ARG A 67 2.84 -12.84 -6.08
CA ARG A 67 2.89 -14.28 -6.38
C ARG A 67 4.33 -14.81 -6.45
N SER A 68 5.30 -13.91 -6.53
CA SER A 68 6.73 -14.20 -6.47
C SER A 68 7.24 -14.22 -5.03
N SER A 69 8.29 -14.98 -4.76
CA SER A 69 9.00 -14.97 -3.47
C SER A 69 9.92 -13.75 -3.29
N THR A 70 9.96 -12.84 -4.27
CA THR A 70 10.81 -11.64 -4.26
C THR A 70 9.95 -10.39 -4.30
N PHE A 71 10.00 -9.60 -3.21
CA PHE A 71 9.45 -8.24 -3.19
C PHE A 71 10.32 -7.34 -4.10
N PRO A 72 9.74 -6.42 -4.89
CA PRO A 72 10.54 -5.53 -5.73
C PRO A 72 11.28 -4.55 -4.82
N ILE A 73 12.55 -4.85 -4.54
CA ILE A 73 13.43 -3.96 -3.77
C ILE A 73 13.93 -2.89 -4.74
N GLY A 74 13.24 -1.74 -4.77
CA GLY A 74 13.89 -0.47 -5.09
C GLY A 74 14.07 -0.05 -6.55
N GLU A 75 13.10 -0.25 -7.45
CA GLU A 75 13.11 0.48 -8.76
C GLU A 75 12.38 1.84 -8.72
N LEU A 76 11.84 2.25 -7.57
CA LEU A 76 10.90 3.37 -7.47
C LEU A 76 11.45 4.62 -6.76
N GLU A 77 12.71 4.63 -6.31
CA GLU A 77 13.32 5.84 -5.73
C GLU A 77 14.00 6.75 -6.78
N ASP A 78 14.23 6.28 -8.02
CA ASP A 78 14.93 7.05 -9.06
C ASP A 78 14.03 7.91 -9.99
N ASN A 79 12.70 7.93 -9.77
CA ASN A 79 11.75 8.66 -10.62
C ASN A 79 10.80 9.61 -9.86
N LEU A 80 11.22 10.16 -8.71
CA LEU A 80 10.50 11.21 -7.98
C LEU A 80 11.41 12.38 -7.59
#